data_AF-A0ABD5E1U7-F1
#
_entry.id   AF-A0ABD5E1U7-F1
#
_cell.length_a   1.000
_cell.length_b   1.000
_cell.length_c   1.000
_cell.angle_alpha   90.00
_cell.angle_beta   90.00
_cell.angle_gamma   90.00
#
_symmetry.space_group_name_H-M   'P 1'
#
loop_
_entity.id
_entity.type
_entity.pdbx_description
1 polymer ?
#
loop_
_entity_poly.entity_id
_entity_poly.type
_entity_poly.pdbx_seq_one_letter_code
_entity_poly.pdbx_strand_id
1 'polypeptide(L)'
;MAAAPSPAPRTALPPPNRGGLAFAQGRYGLRGNLELLLCDEEDGLWVLWFNNDPEDTAPEPGGPPPGEWSGALRFGTGRRYDGVQVVQSAHGPHHLEVLATSGARTHRLRWNPETAFTTEEPPPTGRVRSASLTENPDGTLWTAVLAEDGSPRLFRADAGAYPRLAWEPAPLAPARPSGPGAVLLVPLPDAPRPGLALLGASGGSYLAPDGDETALPAGLVGAAVVRGAVPRLYVWNEAAERIDVVDLGTPDPYRGLRLPGEGPVTALAATTLDHDPHRTDLVLRRGGRLWHVSDTGGDAPGRSVPLLSRLTRTPGDEDRAVHRTS
;
A
#
# COMPACT_ATOMS: atom_id res chain seq x y z
N MET A 1 -29.00 42.37 -6.98
CA MET A 1 -28.90 40.98 -6.49
C MET A 1 -27.43 40.64 -6.36
N ALA A 2 -26.92 40.52 -5.14
CA ALA A 2 -25.54 40.08 -4.92
C ALA A 2 -25.44 38.57 -5.16
N ALA A 3 -24.43 38.13 -5.92
CA ALA A 3 -24.15 36.71 -6.11
C ALA A 3 -23.87 36.06 -4.75
N ALA A 4 -24.45 34.89 -4.52
CA ALA A 4 -24.14 34.10 -3.33
C ALA A 4 -22.64 33.73 -3.37
N PRO A 5 -21.88 33.90 -2.27
CA PRO A 5 -20.49 33.49 -2.23
C PRO A 5 -20.39 31.98 -2.46
N SER A 6 -19.49 31.57 -3.34
CA SER A 6 -19.14 30.15 -3.53
C SER A 6 -18.71 29.56 -2.18
N PRO A 7 -19.19 28.36 -1.81
CA PRO A 7 -18.82 27.76 -0.53
C PRO A 7 -17.31 27.52 -0.50
N ALA A 8 -16.62 28.15 0.46
CA ALA A 8 -15.21 27.91 0.71
C ALA A 8 -15.02 26.43 1.15
N PRO A 9 -13.97 25.74 0.66
CA PRO A 9 -13.65 24.39 1.11
C PRO A 9 -13.38 24.40 2.62
N ARG A 10 -14.12 23.59 3.38
CA ARG A 10 -13.91 23.42 4.81
C ARG A 10 -12.98 22.24 5.05
N THR A 11 -11.85 22.50 5.69
CA THR A 11 -10.91 21.50 6.21
C THR A 11 -11.46 20.88 7.50
N ALA A 12 -11.48 19.55 7.62
CA ALA A 12 -11.92 18.83 8.84
C ALA A 12 -11.00 17.63 9.14
N LEU A 13 -10.60 17.34 10.37
CA LEU A 13 -9.55 16.33 10.71
C LEU A 13 -9.88 14.88 10.28
N PRO A 14 -8.91 14.06 9.79
CA PRO A 14 -9.13 12.72 9.25
C PRO A 14 -9.82 11.75 10.24
N PRO A 15 -10.58 10.75 9.73
CA PRO A 15 -11.44 9.93 10.56
C PRO A 15 -10.61 8.91 11.36
N PRO A 16 -11.04 8.56 12.59
CA PRO A 16 -10.31 7.63 13.44
C PRO A 16 -10.81 6.17 13.30
N ASN A 17 -10.15 5.27 12.53
CA ASN A 17 -10.06 3.82 12.84
C ASN A 17 -9.43 2.84 11.81
N ARG A 18 -8.67 1.87 12.36
CA ARG A 18 -8.51 0.40 12.11
C ARG A 18 -8.50 -0.24 10.70
N GLY A 19 -8.44 0.51 9.61
CA GLY A 19 -8.27 -0.02 8.26
C GLY A 19 -6.83 0.03 7.73
N GLY A 20 -6.46 -0.86 6.82
CA GLY A 20 -5.15 -0.84 6.16
C GLY A 20 -4.90 0.39 5.28
N LEU A 21 -3.63 0.60 4.93
CA LEU A 21 -3.16 1.57 3.94
C LEU A 21 -2.37 0.82 2.86
N ALA A 22 -2.43 1.29 1.62
CA ALA A 22 -1.55 0.82 0.55
C ALA A 22 -1.04 1.99 -0.27
N PHE A 23 0.18 1.90 -0.76
CA PHE A 23 0.87 3.01 -1.41
C PHE A 23 1.73 2.49 -2.57
N ALA A 24 1.57 3.08 -3.75
CA ALA A 24 2.36 2.76 -4.92
C ALA A 24 2.64 4.03 -5.74
N GLN A 25 3.72 4.03 -6.50
CA GLN A 25 3.91 5.01 -7.55
C GLN A 25 3.16 4.55 -8.81
N GLY A 26 2.26 5.39 -9.30
CA GLY A 26 1.57 5.21 -10.57
C GLY A 26 2.36 5.78 -11.76
N ARG A 27 1.75 5.79 -12.94
CA ARG A 27 2.35 6.32 -14.19
C ARG A 27 1.69 7.62 -14.69
N TYR A 28 0.84 8.24 -13.88
CA TYR A 28 0.18 9.50 -14.19
C TYR A 28 1.11 10.69 -13.99
N GLY A 29 0.99 11.71 -14.84
CA GLY A 29 1.93 12.83 -14.86
C GLY A 29 3.29 12.48 -15.47
N LEU A 30 4.25 13.39 -15.34
CA LEU A 30 5.60 13.25 -15.87
C LEU A 30 6.47 12.31 -15.05
N ARG A 31 6.30 12.30 -13.72
CA ARG A 31 7.10 11.53 -12.78
C ARG A 31 6.37 10.34 -12.18
N GLY A 32 5.09 10.15 -12.49
CA GLY A 32 4.24 9.20 -11.80
C GLY A 32 3.73 9.78 -10.47
N ASN A 33 2.41 9.87 -10.34
CA ASN A 33 1.76 10.23 -9.08
C ASN A 33 1.98 9.15 -8.01
N LEU A 34 1.91 9.54 -6.75
CA LEU A 34 1.86 8.56 -5.65
C LEU A 34 0.42 8.23 -5.31
N GLU A 35 0.01 6.99 -5.54
CA GLU A 35 -1.34 6.46 -5.38
C GLU A 35 -1.50 5.86 -3.97
N LEU A 36 -2.37 6.46 -3.16
CA LEU A 36 -2.69 6.04 -1.79
C LEU A 36 -4.09 5.44 -1.74
N LEU A 37 -4.18 4.20 -1.26
CA LEU A 37 -5.44 3.53 -0.96
C LEU A 37 -5.63 3.40 0.56
N LEU A 38 -6.87 3.59 1.01
CA LEU A 38 -7.24 3.46 2.42
C LEU A 38 -8.54 2.68 2.54
N CYS A 39 -8.60 1.76 3.50
CA CYS A 39 -9.88 1.17 3.89
C CYS A 39 -10.76 2.22 4.58
N ASP A 40 -12.00 2.35 4.12
CA ASP A 40 -13.01 3.14 4.82
C ASP A 40 -13.43 2.47 6.13
N GLU A 41 -13.88 3.26 7.10
CA GLU A 41 -14.28 2.75 8.41
C GLU A 41 -15.58 1.94 8.36
N GLU A 42 -16.47 2.32 7.46
CA GLU A 42 -17.81 1.75 7.33
C GLU A 42 -17.91 0.87 6.09
N ASP A 43 -17.50 1.38 4.94
CA ASP A 43 -17.78 0.73 3.66
C ASP A 43 -16.87 1.24 2.51
N GLY A 44 -16.28 0.29 1.80
CA GLY A 44 -15.47 0.51 0.61
C GLY A 44 -14.03 0.93 0.91
N LEU A 45 -13.44 1.54 -0.11
CA LEU A 45 -12.06 2.01 -0.16
C LEU A 45 -12.04 3.46 -0.65
N TRP A 46 -10.99 4.18 -0.27
CA TRP A 46 -10.65 5.49 -0.79
C TRP A 46 -9.37 5.40 -1.62
N VAL A 47 -9.31 6.16 -2.72
CA VAL A 47 -8.08 6.43 -3.47
C VAL A 47 -7.81 7.93 -3.47
N LEU A 48 -6.55 8.31 -3.22
CA LEU A 48 -6.01 9.65 -3.39
C LEU A 48 -4.70 9.53 -4.15
N TRP A 49 -4.30 10.59 -4.84
CA TRP A 49 -3.01 10.65 -5.48
C TRP A 49 -2.27 11.94 -5.15
N PHE A 50 -0.96 11.85 -4.96
CA PHE A 50 -0.10 13.00 -4.80
C PHE A 50 0.53 13.33 -6.15
N ASN A 51 0.37 14.58 -6.61
CA ASN A 51 1.03 15.02 -7.82
C ASN A 51 2.52 15.24 -7.52
N ASN A 52 3.34 14.37 -8.07
CA ASN A 52 4.78 14.34 -7.82
C ASN A 52 5.60 14.96 -8.97
N ASP A 53 4.94 15.66 -9.89
CA ASP A 53 5.61 16.37 -10.97
C ASP A 53 6.45 17.56 -10.46
N PRO A 54 7.37 18.09 -11.29
CA PRO A 54 8.06 19.34 -11.00
C PRO A 54 7.10 20.50 -10.70
N GLU A 55 7.46 21.39 -9.77
CA GLU A 55 6.61 22.52 -9.32
C GLU A 55 6.16 23.47 -10.44
N ASP A 56 6.95 23.56 -11.51
CA ASP A 56 6.68 24.38 -12.69
C ASP A 56 5.80 23.69 -13.75
N THR A 57 5.38 22.44 -13.50
CA THR A 57 4.51 21.69 -14.40
C THR A 57 3.05 22.12 -14.20
N ALA A 58 2.37 22.49 -15.29
CA ALA A 58 0.93 22.74 -15.23
C ALA A 58 0.19 21.45 -14.83
N PRO A 59 -0.70 21.47 -13.84
CA PRO A 59 -1.45 20.28 -13.46
C PRO A 59 -2.35 19.81 -14.61
N GLU A 60 -2.54 18.50 -14.70
CA GLU A 60 -3.56 17.94 -15.58
C GLU A 60 -4.94 18.53 -15.23
N PRO A 61 -5.84 18.72 -16.22
CA PRO A 61 -7.19 19.21 -15.96
C PRO A 61 -7.91 18.37 -14.90
N GLY A 62 -8.31 19.03 -13.79
CA GLY A 62 -8.99 18.37 -12.67
C GLY A 62 -8.08 17.67 -11.66
N GLY A 63 -6.76 17.64 -11.91
CA GLY A 63 -5.75 17.13 -10.98
C GLY A 63 -5.29 18.18 -9.94
N PRO A 64 -4.67 17.75 -8.83
CA PRO A 64 -4.04 18.66 -7.89
C PRO A 64 -2.78 19.29 -8.51
N PRO A 65 -2.38 20.50 -8.07
CA PRO A 65 -1.10 21.08 -8.47
C PRO A 65 0.08 20.21 -7.99
N PRO A 66 1.26 20.32 -8.64
CA PRO A 66 2.47 19.65 -8.16
C PRO A 66 2.75 19.91 -6.68
N GLY A 67 3.13 18.86 -5.95
CA GLY A 67 3.42 18.95 -4.53
C GLY A 67 2.18 18.86 -3.62
N GLU A 68 0.99 18.65 -4.18
CA GLU A 68 -0.26 18.52 -3.45
C GLU A 68 -0.97 17.18 -3.66
N TRP A 69 -1.78 16.80 -2.67
CA TRP A 69 -2.68 15.64 -2.75
C TRP A 69 -3.98 16.01 -3.45
N SER A 70 -4.53 15.06 -4.19
CA SER A 70 -5.88 15.12 -4.72
C SER A 70 -6.92 15.07 -3.59
N GLY A 71 -8.18 15.40 -3.93
CA GLY A 71 -9.30 14.89 -3.14
C GLY A 71 -9.40 13.37 -3.24
N ALA A 72 -10.11 12.73 -2.31
CA ALA A 72 -10.32 11.29 -2.42
C ALA A 72 -11.54 10.91 -3.24
N LEU A 73 -11.42 9.76 -3.90
CA LEU A 73 -12.50 9.09 -4.60
C LEU A 73 -12.82 7.77 -3.88
N ARG A 74 -14.10 7.47 -3.77
CA ARG A 74 -14.59 6.25 -3.15
C ARG A 74 -14.84 5.17 -4.18
N PHE A 75 -14.53 3.93 -3.85
CA PHE A 75 -14.81 2.78 -4.70
C PHE A 75 -14.95 1.49 -3.88
N GLY A 76 -15.31 0.39 -4.53
CA GLY A 76 -15.44 -0.92 -3.86
C GLY A 76 -16.53 -0.96 -2.79
N THR A 77 -17.59 -0.16 -2.92
CA THR A 77 -18.66 -0.03 -1.92
C THR A 77 -19.51 -1.30 -1.80
N GLY A 78 -20.26 -1.43 -0.70
CA GLY A 78 -21.08 -2.60 -0.35
C GLY A 78 -20.35 -3.63 0.53
N ARG A 79 -19.15 -3.30 1.02
CA ARG A 79 -18.31 -4.12 1.88
C ARG A 79 -17.32 -3.26 2.68
N ARG A 80 -17.20 -3.54 3.97
CA ARG A 80 -16.09 -3.04 4.79
C ARG A 80 -14.80 -3.86 4.55
N TYR A 81 -13.70 -3.18 4.25
CA TYR A 81 -12.38 -3.81 4.13
C TYR A 81 -11.52 -3.53 5.36
N ASP A 82 -10.68 -4.50 5.72
CA ASP A 82 -9.77 -4.43 6.86
C ASP A 82 -8.32 -4.19 6.40
N GLY A 83 -7.94 -4.73 5.24
CA GLY A 83 -6.61 -4.57 4.65
C GLY A 83 -6.67 -4.28 3.16
N VAL A 84 -5.63 -3.63 2.65
CA VAL A 84 -5.49 -3.31 1.23
C VAL A 84 -4.00 -3.32 0.86
N GLN A 85 -3.70 -3.76 -0.35
CA GLN A 85 -2.41 -3.63 -1.02
C GLN A 85 -2.65 -3.19 -2.47
N VAL A 86 -1.70 -2.46 -3.04
CA VAL A 86 -1.80 -1.92 -4.40
C VAL A 86 -0.46 -2.02 -5.09
N VAL A 87 -0.49 -2.35 -6.38
CA VAL A 87 0.67 -2.26 -7.29
C VAL A 87 0.26 -1.55 -8.58
N GLN A 88 1.18 -0.77 -9.13
CA GLN A 88 1.07 -0.29 -10.51
C GLN A 88 1.42 -1.45 -11.45
N SER A 89 0.43 -1.98 -12.15
CA SER A 89 0.62 -3.15 -13.00
C SER A 89 1.37 -2.81 -14.30
N ALA A 90 2.20 -3.74 -14.76
CA ALA A 90 2.85 -3.71 -16.06
C ALA A 90 1.90 -4.01 -17.23
N HIS A 91 0.74 -4.65 -16.97
CA HIS A 91 -0.23 -5.08 -17.99
C HIS A 91 -1.07 -3.96 -18.61
N GLY A 92 -0.89 -2.73 -18.14
CA GLY A 92 -1.39 -1.55 -18.82
C GLY A 92 -0.60 -0.33 -18.38
N PRO A 93 -0.51 0.71 -19.22
CA PRO A 93 0.22 1.93 -18.87
C PRO A 93 -0.35 2.62 -17.61
N HIS A 94 -1.57 2.25 -17.22
CA HIS A 94 -2.38 2.96 -16.27
C HIS A 94 -3.08 2.02 -15.28
N HIS A 95 -2.73 0.73 -15.22
CA HIS A 95 -3.52 -0.19 -14.40
C HIS A 95 -3.04 -0.23 -12.95
N LEU A 96 -3.96 -0.06 -11.99
CA LEU A 96 -3.70 -0.41 -10.59
C LEU A 96 -4.33 -1.77 -10.29
N GLU A 97 -3.55 -2.65 -9.67
CA GLU A 97 -4.01 -3.93 -9.17
C GLU A 97 -4.09 -3.87 -7.66
N VAL A 98 -5.28 -4.16 -7.13
CA VAL A 98 -5.62 -4.01 -5.72
C VAL A 98 -6.00 -5.36 -5.14
N LEU A 99 -5.31 -5.76 -4.09
CA LEU A 99 -5.72 -6.87 -3.23
C LEU A 99 -6.28 -6.29 -1.94
N ALA A 100 -7.56 -6.54 -1.68
CA ALA A 100 -8.22 -6.11 -0.45
C ALA A 100 -8.66 -7.32 0.38
N THR A 101 -8.69 -7.17 1.71
CA THR A 101 -9.20 -8.19 2.63
C THR A 101 -10.40 -7.68 3.39
N SER A 102 -11.41 -8.54 3.57
CA SER A 102 -12.63 -8.26 4.31
C SER A 102 -12.96 -9.48 5.18
N GLY A 103 -12.75 -9.34 6.49
CA GLY A 103 -12.66 -10.47 7.39
C GLY A 103 -11.62 -11.48 6.90
N ALA A 104 -12.03 -12.74 6.75
CA ALA A 104 -11.14 -13.81 6.31
C ALA A 104 -11.12 -14.03 4.79
N ARG A 105 -11.60 -13.10 3.97
CA ARG A 105 -11.69 -13.25 2.51
C ARG A 105 -10.87 -12.21 1.79
N THR A 106 -10.33 -12.59 0.64
CA THR A 106 -9.62 -11.70 -0.29
C THR A 106 -10.55 -11.24 -1.42
N HIS A 107 -10.25 -10.08 -1.96
CA HIS A 107 -10.94 -9.45 -3.09
C HIS A 107 -9.89 -8.83 -4.00
N ARG A 108 -10.07 -9.00 -5.32
CA ARG A 108 -9.24 -8.33 -6.33
C ARG A 108 -10.05 -7.23 -6.99
N LEU A 109 -9.49 -6.03 -7.02
CA LEU A 109 -10.03 -4.92 -7.80
C LEU A 109 -8.97 -4.44 -8.77
N ARG A 110 -9.41 -4.02 -9.95
CA ARG A 110 -8.53 -3.49 -10.98
C ARG A 110 -9.02 -2.11 -11.39
N TRP A 111 -8.12 -1.15 -11.40
CA TRP A 111 -8.40 0.16 -11.97
C TRP A 111 -7.87 0.25 -13.40
N ASN A 112 -8.65 0.86 -14.28
CA ASN A 112 -8.20 1.30 -15.58
C ASN A 112 -8.96 2.56 -16.00
N PRO A 113 -8.43 3.37 -16.94
CA PRO A 113 -9.05 4.63 -17.33
C PRO A 113 -10.39 4.47 -18.07
N GLU A 114 -10.69 3.31 -18.65
CA GLU A 114 -11.91 3.10 -19.45
C GLU A 114 -13.13 2.76 -18.56
N THR A 115 -12.93 1.94 -17.53
CA THR A 115 -14.02 1.38 -16.71
C THR A 115 -13.91 1.73 -15.23
N ALA A 116 -12.93 2.55 -14.85
CA ALA A 116 -12.56 2.78 -13.46
C ALA A 116 -12.30 1.46 -12.70
N PHE A 117 -12.63 1.40 -11.40
CA PHE A 117 -12.44 0.19 -10.59
C PHE A 117 -13.49 -0.88 -10.91
N THR A 118 -13.03 -2.04 -11.37
CA THR A 118 -13.83 -3.25 -11.54
C THR A 118 -13.47 -4.30 -10.50
N THR A 119 -14.47 -5.07 -10.06
CA THR A 119 -14.22 -6.27 -9.25
C THR A 119 -13.83 -7.40 -10.18
N GLU A 120 -12.74 -8.08 -9.85
CA GLU A 120 -12.21 -9.22 -10.60
C GLU A 120 -12.32 -10.50 -9.76
N GLU A 121 -12.11 -11.65 -10.40
CA GLU A 121 -11.98 -12.91 -9.66
C GLU A 121 -10.77 -12.83 -8.70
N PRO A 122 -10.96 -13.13 -7.41
CA PRO A 122 -9.86 -13.08 -6.45
C PRO A 122 -8.89 -14.25 -6.64
N PRO A 123 -7.65 -14.15 -6.15
CA PRO A 123 -6.75 -15.29 -6.06
C PRO A 123 -7.43 -16.47 -5.33
N PRO A 124 -7.20 -17.74 -5.77
CA PRO A 124 -7.85 -18.93 -5.25
C PRO A 124 -7.39 -19.17 -3.82
N THR A 125 -8.16 -18.61 -2.90
CA THR A 125 -7.82 -18.58 -1.50
C THR A 125 -9.08 -18.91 -0.72
N GLY A 126 -8.97 -19.89 0.18
CA GLY A 126 -10.00 -20.14 1.17
C GLY A 126 -10.05 -18.99 2.18
N ARG A 127 -10.46 -19.30 3.41
CA ARG A 127 -10.35 -18.31 4.48
C ARG A 127 -8.88 -18.04 4.82
N VAL A 128 -8.50 -16.77 4.99
CA VAL A 128 -7.14 -16.32 5.25
C VAL A 128 -7.07 -15.42 6.49
N ARG A 129 -5.93 -15.42 7.17
CA ARG A 129 -5.58 -14.45 8.24
C ARG A 129 -4.97 -13.18 7.66
N SER A 130 -4.16 -13.33 6.61
CA SER A 130 -3.43 -12.25 5.95
C SER A 130 -3.19 -12.63 4.50
N ALA A 131 -3.08 -11.64 3.62
CA ALA A 131 -2.72 -11.84 2.23
C ALA A 131 -1.84 -10.69 1.76
N SER A 132 -0.98 -10.98 0.78
CA SER A 132 -0.12 -9.99 0.15
C SER A 132 0.01 -10.25 -1.35
N LEU A 133 0.09 -9.16 -2.13
CA LEU A 133 0.24 -9.09 -3.56
C LEU A 133 1.52 -8.32 -3.91
N THR A 134 2.27 -8.81 -4.88
CA THR A 134 3.26 -7.99 -5.60
C THR A 134 3.29 -8.41 -7.06
N GLU A 135 3.83 -7.55 -7.92
CA GLU A 135 4.14 -7.90 -9.31
C GLU A 135 5.66 -8.00 -9.49
N ASN A 136 6.15 -8.95 -10.26
CA ASN A 136 7.56 -8.98 -10.67
C ASN A 136 7.79 -8.09 -11.92
N PRO A 137 9.04 -7.74 -12.25
CA PRO A 137 9.34 -6.94 -13.45
C PRO A 137 8.85 -7.54 -14.77
N ASP A 138 8.67 -8.87 -14.83
CA ASP A 138 8.12 -9.59 -15.98
C ASP A 138 6.59 -9.50 -16.09
N GLY A 139 5.93 -8.78 -15.18
CA GLY A 139 4.47 -8.67 -15.11
C GLY A 139 3.79 -9.83 -14.38
N THR A 140 4.53 -10.82 -13.85
CA THR A 140 3.91 -11.90 -13.09
C THR A 140 3.37 -11.37 -11.76
N LEU A 141 2.06 -11.52 -11.52
CA LEU A 141 1.46 -11.23 -10.21
C LEU A 141 1.67 -12.42 -9.27
N TRP A 142 2.24 -12.14 -8.10
CA TRP A 142 2.46 -13.09 -7.03
C TRP A 142 1.54 -12.78 -5.87
N THR A 143 0.97 -13.82 -5.26
CA THR A 143 0.11 -13.69 -4.08
C THR A 143 0.56 -14.64 -2.99
N ALA A 144 0.84 -14.12 -1.80
CA ALA A 144 1.05 -14.91 -0.60
C ALA A 144 -0.17 -14.82 0.30
N VAL A 145 -0.53 -15.92 0.93
CA VAL A 145 -1.56 -15.94 1.96
C VAL A 145 -1.08 -16.69 3.18
N LEU A 146 -1.56 -16.23 4.32
CA LEU A 146 -1.47 -16.96 5.56
C LEU A 146 -2.85 -17.58 5.84
N ALA A 147 -2.96 -18.89 5.74
CA ALA A 147 -4.22 -19.59 5.94
C ALA A 147 -4.66 -19.55 7.42
N GLU A 148 -5.92 -19.91 7.71
CA GLU A 148 -6.45 -19.94 9.08
C GLU A 148 -5.71 -20.88 10.03
N ASP A 149 -5.03 -21.90 9.51
CA ASP A 149 -4.16 -22.81 10.26
C ASP A 149 -2.76 -22.21 10.54
N GLY A 150 -2.46 -21.03 10.03
CA GLY A 150 -1.15 -20.38 10.13
C GLY A 150 -0.13 -20.87 9.10
N SER A 151 -0.52 -21.69 8.13
CA SER A 151 0.35 -22.12 7.03
C SER A 151 0.49 -21.04 5.96
N PRO A 152 1.71 -20.61 5.61
CA PRO A 152 1.92 -19.73 4.47
C PRO A 152 1.78 -20.50 3.16
N ARG A 153 1.16 -19.89 2.16
CA ARG A 153 1.01 -20.42 0.79
C ARG A 153 1.35 -19.33 -0.22
N LEU A 154 1.99 -19.72 -1.30
CA LEU A 154 2.42 -18.83 -2.38
C LEU A 154 1.74 -19.24 -3.68
N PHE A 155 1.30 -18.25 -4.44
CA PHE A 155 0.67 -18.42 -5.75
C PHE A 155 1.28 -17.46 -6.75
N ARG A 156 1.30 -17.87 -8.02
CA ARG A 156 1.64 -17.02 -9.16
C ARG A 156 0.47 -16.98 -10.13
N ALA A 157 0.21 -15.85 -10.75
CA ALA A 157 -0.78 -15.70 -11.80
C ALA A 157 -0.13 -15.85 -13.19
N ASP A 158 -0.86 -16.42 -14.14
CA ASP A 158 -0.46 -16.38 -15.56
C ASP A 158 -0.64 -14.97 -16.12
N ALA A 159 0.49 -14.26 -16.29
CA ALA A 159 0.57 -12.94 -16.90
C ALA A 159 -0.06 -12.88 -18.31
N GLY A 160 0.00 -13.97 -19.08
CA GLY A 160 -0.53 -14.03 -20.45
C GLY A 160 -2.07 -14.02 -20.52
N ALA A 161 -2.75 -14.31 -19.41
CA ALA A 161 -4.21 -14.36 -19.33
C ALA A 161 -4.85 -13.05 -18.85
N TYR A 162 -4.06 -11.99 -18.64
CA TYR A 162 -4.57 -10.72 -18.11
C TYR A 162 -5.69 -10.12 -18.98
N PRO A 163 -6.79 -9.59 -18.40
CA PRO A 163 -7.04 -9.40 -16.96
C PRO A 163 -7.65 -10.62 -16.25
N ARG A 164 -8.04 -11.68 -17.00
CA ARG A 164 -8.66 -12.91 -16.49
C ARG A 164 -7.60 -13.90 -16.03
N LEU A 165 -6.96 -13.54 -14.92
CA LEU A 165 -5.86 -14.31 -14.36
C LEU A 165 -6.34 -15.64 -13.78
N ALA A 166 -5.52 -16.67 -13.97
CA ALA A 166 -5.59 -17.91 -13.22
C ALA A 166 -4.32 -18.03 -12.36
N TRP A 167 -4.47 -18.55 -11.15
CA TRP A 167 -3.36 -18.69 -10.21
C TRP A 167 -3.01 -20.15 -10.00
N GLU A 168 -1.71 -20.41 -9.96
CA GLU A 168 -1.14 -21.71 -9.67
C GLU A 168 -0.38 -21.67 -8.33
N PRO A 169 -0.48 -22.73 -7.50
CA PRO A 169 0.38 -22.88 -6.34
C PRO A 169 1.86 -22.86 -6.74
N ALA A 170 2.66 -22.10 -6.01
CA ALA A 170 4.11 -22.06 -6.17
C ALA A 170 4.79 -22.73 -4.96
N PRO A 171 5.92 -23.43 -5.17
CA PRO A 171 6.67 -24.03 -4.07
C PRO A 171 7.14 -22.99 -3.06
N LEU A 172 6.95 -23.26 -1.78
CA LEU A 172 7.50 -22.47 -0.68
C LEU A 172 8.49 -23.34 0.11
N ALA A 173 9.65 -22.77 0.45
CA ALA A 173 10.57 -23.44 1.35
C ALA A 173 9.90 -23.63 2.73
N PRO A 174 10.27 -24.68 3.50
CA PRO A 174 9.66 -24.91 4.81
C PRO A 174 9.93 -23.74 5.75
N ALA A 175 8.94 -22.87 5.95
CA ALA A 175 9.02 -21.77 6.90
C ALA A 175 8.75 -22.29 8.32
N ARG A 176 9.57 -21.87 9.30
CA ARG A 176 9.45 -22.28 10.70
C ARG A 176 9.09 -21.16 11.71
N PRO A 177 8.39 -20.06 11.37
CA PRO A 177 7.99 -19.15 12.44
C PRO A 177 6.91 -19.79 13.31
N SER A 178 7.06 -19.68 14.62
CA SER A 178 6.04 -20.06 15.58
C SER A 178 4.88 -19.06 15.51
N GLY A 179 3.76 -19.42 14.89
CA GLY A 179 2.51 -18.66 14.94
C GLY A 179 2.56 -17.27 14.30
N PRO A 180 2.93 -17.14 13.01
CA PRO A 180 2.85 -15.86 12.30
C PRO A 180 1.42 -15.29 12.34
N GLY A 181 1.33 -13.97 12.45
CA GLY A 181 0.11 -13.18 12.35
C GLY A 181 -0.13 -12.59 10.96
N ALA A 182 0.95 -12.31 10.21
CA ALA A 182 0.86 -11.70 8.88
C ALA A 182 1.91 -12.26 7.91
N VAL A 183 1.64 -12.08 6.62
CA VAL A 183 2.53 -12.43 5.51
C VAL A 183 2.64 -11.26 4.55
N LEU A 184 3.85 -10.98 4.06
CA LEU A 184 4.15 -9.94 3.08
C LEU A 184 5.07 -10.49 1.99
N LEU A 185 4.80 -10.10 0.76
CA LEU A 185 5.71 -10.34 -0.36
C LEU A 185 6.75 -9.23 -0.46
N VAL A 186 7.99 -9.63 -0.69
CA VAL A 186 9.11 -8.72 -0.89
C VAL A 186 9.53 -8.76 -2.36
N PRO A 187 9.16 -7.73 -3.17
CA PRO A 187 9.57 -7.67 -4.56
C PRO A 187 11.08 -7.49 -4.67
N LEU A 188 11.67 -8.26 -5.57
CA LEU A 188 13.11 -8.28 -5.83
C LEU A 188 13.32 -8.09 -7.34
N PRO A 189 14.00 -7.03 -7.78
CA PRO A 189 14.15 -6.72 -9.20
C PRO A 189 14.80 -7.85 -10.02
N ASP A 190 15.77 -8.55 -9.44
CA ASP A 190 16.59 -9.52 -10.16
C ASP A 190 16.25 -10.98 -9.83
N ALA A 191 15.17 -11.23 -9.08
CA ALA A 191 14.77 -12.57 -8.67
C ALA A 191 13.56 -13.08 -9.48
N PRO A 192 13.52 -14.39 -9.82
CA PRO A 192 12.40 -14.97 -10.56
C PRO A 192 11.10 -15.07 -9.73
N ARG A 193 11.18 -14.84 -8.42
CA ARG A 193 10.05 -14.82 -7.49
C ARG A 193 10.34 -13.85 -6.34
N PRO A 194 9.30 -13.31 -5.68
CA PRO A 194 9.49 -12.46 -4.51
C PRO A 194 10.00 -13.27 -3.30
N GLY A 195 10.63 -12.57 -2.37
CA GLY A 195 10.86 -13.08 -1.02
C GLY A 195 9.59 -13.04 -0.18
N LEU A 196 9.61 -13.69 0.98
CA LEU A 196 8.46 -13.80 1.88
C LEU A 196 8.84 -13.32 3.28
N ALA A 197 8.18 -12.29 3.79
CA ALA A 197 8.28 -11.90 5.20
C ALA A 197 7.07 -12.44 5.98
N LEU A 198 7.35 -13.17 7.06
CA LEU A 198 6.39 -13.69 8.01
C LEU A 198 6.53 -12.93 9.31
N LEU A 199 5.47 -12.25 9.73
CA LEU A 199 5.49 -11.39 10.92
C LEU A 199 4.69 -12.04 12.04
N GLY A 200 5.19 -11.96 13.26
CA GLY A 200 4.53 -12.48 14.45
C GLY A 200 4.91 -11.72 15.72
N ALA A 201 4.05 -11.82 16.73
CA ALA A 201 4.26 -11.14 18.01
C ALA A 201 5.53 -11.61 18.73
N SER A 202 5.92 -12.88 18.58
CA SER A 202 7.14 -13.45 19.19
C SER A 202 8.39 -13.28 18.33
N GLY A 203 8.29 -12.71 17.13
CA GLY A 203 9.36 -12.68 16.13
C GLY A 203 8.82 -12.85 14.73
N GLY A 204 9.62 -12.43 13.74
CA GLY A 204 9.35 -12.68 12.34
C GLY A 204 10.54 -13.31 11.64
N SER A 205 10.34 -13.72 10.40
CA SER A 205 11.42 -14.11 9.51
C SER A 205 11.17 -13.67 8.08
N TYR A 206 12.25 -13.36 7.39
CA TYR A 206 12.27 -13.11 5.96
C TYR A 206 12.93 -14.32 5.30
N LEU A 207 12.21 -14.99 4.39
CA LEU A 207 12.72 -16.03 3.52
C LEU A 207 13.02 -15.41 2.15
N ALA A 208 14.30 -15.40 1.78
CA ALA A 208 14.74 -15.01 0.46
C ALA A 208 14.34 -16.06 -0.60
N PRO A 209 14.27 -15.69 -1.89
CA PRO A 209 13.90 -16.60 -2.98
C PRO A 209 14.80 -17.84 -3.11
N ASP A 210 16.06 -17.76 -2.72
CA ASP A 210 17.02 -18.87 -2.71
C ASP A 210 16.86 -19.80 -1.50
N GLY A 211 16.11 -19.37 -0.49
CA GLY A 211 15.81 -20.12 0.73
C GLY A 211 16.54 -19.62 1.97
N ASP A 212 17.39 -18.60 1.85
CA ASP A 212 18.07 -18.02 3.01
C ASP A 212 17.06 -17.33 3.95
N GLU A 213 17.21 -17.54 5.25
CA GLU A 213 16.30 -17.00 6.26
C GLU A 213 17.01 -15.94 7.11
N THR A 214 16.41 -14.74 7.18
CA THR A 214 16.84 -13.64 8.04
C THR A 214 15.81 -13.42 9.14
N ALA A 215 16.23 -13.42 10.40
CA ALA A 215 15.34 -13.12 11.52
C ALA A 215 14.90 -11.64 11.51
N LEU A 216 13.62 -11.39 11.76
CA LEU A 216 13.06 -10.06 11.95
C LEU A 216 12.79 -9.81 13.45
N PRO A 217 12.74 -8.54 13.90
CA PRO A 217 12.48 -8.20 15.30
C PRO A 217 11.20 -8.82 15.87
N ALA A 218 11.14 -8.98 17.19
CA ALA A 218 9.93 -9.41 17.89
C ALA A 218 8.96 -8.24 18.13
N GLY A 219 7.70 -8.57 18.46
CA GLY A 219 6.67 -7.58 18.78
C GLY A 219 6.09 -6.85 17.56
N LEU A 220 6.38 -7.32 16.34
CA LEU A 220 5.90 -6.70 15.12
C LEU A 220 4.41 -6.95 14.92
N VAL A 221 3.67 -5.89 14.64
CA VAL A 221 2.23 -5.97 14.32
C VAL A 221 1.93 -5.61 12.87
N GLY A 222 2.89 -5.00 12.16
CA GLY A 222 2.76 -4.68 10.75
C GLY A 222 4.10 -4.32 10.11
N ALA A 223 4.12 -4.36 8.78
CA ALA A 223 5.20 -3.78 8.00
C ALA A 223 4.72 -3.24 6.65
N ALA A 224 5.49 -2.31 6.09
CA ALA A 224 5.38 -1.89 4.69
C ALA A 224 6.65 -2.32 3.95
N VAL A 225 6.50 -2.72 2.70
CA VAL A 225 7.59 -3.22 1.88
C VAL A 225 7.85 -2.28 0.74
N VAL A 226 9.12 -2.03 0.47
CA VAL A 226 9.55 -1.16 -0.62
C VAL A 226 10.44 -1.94 -1.58
N ARG A 227 10.12 -1.84 -2.86
CA ARG A 227 10.94 -2.38 -3.95
C ARG A 227 12.21 -1.53 -4.05
N GLY A 228 13.36 -2.18 -4.09
CA GLY A 228 14.63 -1.52 -4.35
C GLY A 228 15.72 -2.52 -4.67
N ALA A 229 16.89 -2.04 -5.08
CA ALA A 229 18.08 -2.88 -5.24
C ALA A 229 18.44 -3.59 -3.92
N VAL A 230 18.28 -2.86 -2.81
CA VAL A 230 18.23 -3.43 -1.46
C VAL A 230 16.76 -3.39 -1.02
N PRO A 231 16.08 -4.54 -0.92
CA PRO A 231 14.71 -4.58 -0.44
C PRO A 231 14.63 -4.13 1.02
N ARG A 232 13.64 -3.28 1.32
CA ARG A 232 13.50 -2.64 2.61
C ARG A 232 12.14 -2.93 3.24
N LEU A 233 12.16 -3.26 4.53
CA LEU A 233 10.96 -3.35 5.36
C LEU A 233 10.91 -2.18 6.34
N TYR A 234 9.74 -1.58 6.47
CA TYR A 234 9.43 -0.65 7.54
C TYR A 234 8.52 -1.35 8.54
N VAL A 235 9.04 -1.70 9.71
CA VAL A 235 8.33 -2.52 10.69
C VAL A 235 7.98 -1.72 11.95
N TRP A 236 6.80 -1.98 12.51
CA TRP A 236 6.33 -1.28 13.71
C TRP A 236 5.50 -2.17 14.64
N ASN A 237 5.27 -1.65 15.84
CA ASN A 237 4.31 -2.17 16.82
C ASN A 237 3.30 -1.07 17.21
N GLU A 238 2.18 -1.43 17.84
CA GLU A 238 1.11 -0.46 18.14
C GLU A 238 1.58 0.69 19.03
N ALA A 239 2.51 0.45 19.96
CA ALA A 239 3.01 1.46 20.89
C ALA A 239 4.29 2.17 20.40
N ALA A 240 4.67 1.98 19.14
CA ALA A 240 5.98 2.41 18.66
C ALA A 240 6.07 3.94 18.50
N GLU A 241 7.08 4.53 19.13
CA GLU A 241 7.43 5.94 18.93
C GLU A 241 8.30 6.18 17.67
N ARG A 242 8.83 5.09 17.10
CA ARG A 242 9.66 5.05 15.91
C ARG A 242 9.27 3.86 15.03
N ILE A 243 9.70 3.88 13.78
CA ILE A 243 9.68 2.69 12.91
C ILE A 243 11.09 2.13 12.85
N ASP A 244 11.24 0.81 12.88
CA ASP A 244 12.51 0.19 12.56
C ASP A 244 12.54 -0.09 11.05
N VAL A 245 13.60 0.36 10.39
CA VAL A 245 13.87 0.15 8.98
C VAL A 245 14.84 -1.01 8.85
N VAL A 246 14.48 -2.01 8.06
CA VAL A 246 15.24 -3.24 7.85
C VAL A 246 15.68 -3.33 6.38
N ASP A 247 16.96 -3.09 6.11
CA ASP A 247 17.60 -3.27 4.81
C ASP A 247 18.06 -4.73 4.67
N LEU A 248 17.22 -5.57 4.05
CA LEU A 248 17.43 -7.01 4.02
C LEU A 248 18.68 -7.39 3.21
N GLY A 249 19.41 -8.40 3.69
CA GLY A 249 20.64 -8.89 3.03
C GLY A 249 21.88 -8.03 3.27
N THR A 250 21.82 -7.05 4.19
CA THR A 250 22.97 -6.21 4.57
C THR A 250 23.54 -6.57 5.95
N PRO A 251 24.82 -6.29 6.24
CA PRO A 251 25.46 -6.64 7.53
C PRO A 251 24.88 -5.91 8.74
N ASP A 252 24.50 -4.65 8.59
CA ASP A 252 23.90 -3.80 9.62
C ASP A 252 22.51 -3.35 9.16
N PRO A 253 21.52 -4.26 9.13
CA PRO A 253 20.29 -4.02 8.39
C PRO A 253 19.33 -3.08 9.10
N TYR A 254 19.63 -2.63 10.33
CA TYR A 254 18.67 -1.95 11.19
C TYR A 254 19.01 -0.47 11.39
N ARG A 255 18.03 0.40 11.16
CA ARG A 255 18.03 1.77 11.67
C ARG A 255 16.65 2.18 12.19
N GLY A 256 16.62 3.17 13.08
CA GLY A 256 15.37 3.73 13.58
C GLY A 256 14.98 4.99 12.82
N LEU A 257 13.74 5.08 12.34
CA LEU A 257 13.15 6.29 11.78
C LEU A 257 12.20 6.92 12.81
N ARG A 258 12.52 8.14 13.26
CA ARG A 258 11.63 8.90 14.14
C ARG A 258 10.37 9.32 13.38
N LEU A 259 9.23 9.24 14.06
CA LEU A 259 7.94 9.56 13.46
C LEU A 259 7.39 10.91 13.92
N PRO A 260 6.64 11.62 13.05
CA PRO A 260 5.92 12.82 13.45
C PRO A 260 4.65 12.49 14.25
N GLY A 261 4.14 13.49 14.97
CA GLY A 261 2.93 13.34 15.78
C GLY A 261 3.13 12.50 17.04
N GLU A 262 2.02 12.19 17.72
CA GLU A 262 1.99 11.42 18.96
C GLU A 262 0.95 10.29 18.87
N GLY A 263 1.04 9.33 19.79
CA GLY A 263 0.13 8.19 19.86
C GLY A 263 0.56 7.00 19.00
N PRO A 264 -0.28 5.94 18.99
CA PRO A 264 0.04 4.66 18.38
C PRO A 264 0.07 4.74 16.85
N VAL A 265 0.96 3.95 16.24
CA VAL A 265 0.96 3.72 14.79
C VAL A 265 0.01 2.56 14.50
N THR A 266 -1.04 2.81 13.71
CA THR A 266 -2.08 1.81 13.42
C THR A 266 -2.09 1.33 11.97
N ALA A 267 -1.39 2.02 11.08
CA ALA A 267 -1.22 1.62 9.69
C ALA A 267 -0.01 2.33 9.08
N LEU A 268 0.61 1.69 8.09
CA LEU A 268 1.73 2.21 7.33
C LEU A 268 1.70 1.62 5.93
N ALA A 269 2.02 2.44 4.94
CA ALA A 269 2.35 2.02 3.60
C ALA A 269 3.56 2.83 3.12
N ALA A 270 4.35 2.27 2.21
CA ALA A 270 5.58 2.89 1.73
C ALA A 270 5.79 2.57 0.26
N THR A 271 6.43 3.49 -0.47
CA THR A 271 6.76 3.31 -1.88
C THR A 271 8.02 4.12 -2.23
N THR A 272 8.76 3.65 -3.23
CA THR A 272 9.90 4.38 -3.82
C THR A 272 9.44 5.26 -4.97
N LEU A 273 10.32 6.18 -5.35
CA LEU A 273 10.19 7.01 -6.53
C LEU A 273 11.20 6.58 -7.59
N ASP A 274 10.73 6.27 -8.80
CA ASP A 274 11.59 5.88 -9.92
C ASP A 274 12.63 6.95 -10.28
N HIS A 275 12.28 8.24 -10.15
CA HIS A 275 13.17 9.36 -10.45
C HIS A 275 14.04 9.80 -9.25
N ASP A 276 13.79 9.25 -8.06
CA ASP A 276 14.57 9.50 -6.84
C ASP A 276 14.67 8.21 -6.01
N PRO A 277 15.47 7.23 -6.44
CA PRO A 277 15.52 5.91 -5.82
C PRO A 277 16.12 5.92 -4.40
N HIS A 278 16.72 7.04 -3.99
CA HIS A 278 17.26 7.22 -2.63
C HIS A 278 16.21 7.68 -1.63
N ARG A 279 15.04 8.12 -2.13
CA ARG A 279 13.90 8.53 -1.32
C ARG A 279 12.84 7.43 -1.30
N THR A 280 12.36 7.16 -0.10
CA THR A 280 11.11 6.41 0.11
C THR A 280 10.08 7.37 0.66
N ASP A 281 8.87 7.36 0.11
CA ASP A 281 7.73 8.02 0.72
C ASP A 281 6.87 7.02 1.48
N LEU A 282 6.43 7.45 2.65
CA LEU A 282 5.60 6.69 3.55
C LEU A 282 4.32 7.46 3.82
N VAL A 283 3.22 6.73 3.92
CA VAL A 283 2.00 7.23 4.53
C VAL A 283 1.73 6.39 5.78
N LEU A 284 1.66 7.04 6.93
CA LEU A 284 1.34 6.39 8.20
C LEU A 284 0.12 6.99 8.87
N ARG A 285 -0.59 6.16 9.62
CA ARG A 285 -1.64 6.59 10.53
C ARG A 285 -1.12 6.53 11.96
N ARG A 286 -1.02 7.69 12.60
CA ARG A 286 -0.55 7.82 13.97
C ARG A 286 -1.45 8.74 14.79
N GLY A 287 -1.91 8.25 15.94
CA GLY A 287 -2.83 9.02 16.80
C GLY A 287 -4.12 9.43 16.10
N GLY A 288 -4.61 8.61 15.15
CA GLY A 288 -5.78 8.91 14.32
C GLY A 288 -5.54 9.87 13.16
N ARG A 289 -4.31 10.37 12.97
CA ARG A 289 -3.95 11.28 11.88
C ARG A 289 -3.10 10.60 10.82
N LEU A 290 -3.33 10.95 9.55
CA LEU A 290 -2.49 10.53 8.44
C LEU A 290 -1.32 11.51 8.24
N TRP A 291 -0.15 10.95 7.99
CA TRP A 291 1.09 11.69 7.75
C TRP A 291 1.74 11.18 6.47
N HIS A 292 2.13 12.08 5.59
CA HIS A 292 3.05 11.81 4.49
C HIS A 292 4.47 12.14 4.98
N VAL A 293 5.35 11.15 4.93
CA VAL A 293 6.72 11.21 5.43
C VAL A 293 7.67 10.81 4.31
N SER A 294 8.73 11.58 4.10
CA SER A 294 9.80 11.22 3.18
C SER A 294 11.02 10.75 3.98
N ASP A 295 11.51 9.57 3.67
CA ASP A 295 12.70 8.96 4.23
C ASP A 295 13.84 9.00 3.21
N THR A 296 14.97 9.57 3.64
CA THR A 296 16.18 9.79 2.83
C THR A 296 17.40 9.03 3.37
N GLY A 297 17.19 8.11 4.33
CA GLY A 297 18.24 7.27 4.92
C GLY A 297 18.79 7.73 6.26
N GLY A 298 18.35 8.88 6.80
CA GLY A 298 18.71 9.36 8.14
C GLY A 298 17.80 8.87 9.27
N ASP A 299 18.12 9.23 10.51
CA ASP A 299 17.30 8.89 11.69
C ASP A 299 16.01 9.74 11.81
N ALA A 300 15.99 10.87 11.12
CA ALA A 300 14.86 11.79 11.04
C ALA A 300 14.31 11.82 9.61
N PRO A 301 13.00 12.05 9.45
CA PRO A 301 12.41 12.17 8.13
C PRO A 301 12.93 13.43 7.43
N GLY A 302 13.20 13.33 6.12
CA GLY A 302 13.56 14.48 5.30
C GLY A 302 12.42 15.48 5.17
N ARG A 303 11.17 14.98 5.15
CA ARG A 303 9.94 15.77 5.17
C ARG A 303 8.87 15.04 5.97
N SER A 304 8.08 15.80 6.72
CA SER A 304 6.87 15.30 7.38
C SER A 304 5.77 16.33 7.20
N VAL A 305 4.68 15.92 6.56
CA VAL A 305 3.49 16.76 6.43
C VAL A 305 2.26 15.96 6.80
N PRO A 306 1.32 16.54 7.56
CA PRO A 306 -0.01 15.98 7.67
C PRO A 306 -0.65 15.78 6.30
N LEU A 307 -1.20 14.59 6.06
CA LEU A 307 -2.05 14.36 4.90
C LEU A 307 -3.42 15.01 5.16
N LEU A 308 -4.14 15.36 4.08
CA LEU A 308 -5.41 16.11 4.10
C LEU A 308 -6.29 15.83 5.32
N SER A 309 -6.87 16.91 5.82
CA SER A 309 -7.91 16.84 6.82
C SER A 309 -9.19 16.25 6.16
N ARG A 310 -9.44 14.95 6.42
CA ARG A 310 -10.66 14.11 6.23
C ARG A 310 -11.35 14.06 4.89
N LEU A 311 -11.81 12.84 4.61
CA LEU A 311 -12.79 12.48 3.61
C LEU A 311 -14.13 12.36 4.33
N THR A 312 -15.04 13.30 4.13
CA THR A 312 -16.41 13.22 4.67
C THR A 312 -17.36 12.75 3.58
N ARG A 313 -18.23 11.80 3.91
CA ARG A 313 -19.38 11.42 3.09
C ARG A 313 -20.34 12.61 3.00
N THR A 314 -20.51 13.18 1.82
CA THR A 314 -21.59 14.14 1.56
C THR A 314 -22.77 13.39 0.94
N PRO A 315 -23.99 13.53 1.46
CA PRO A 315 -25.18 12.99 0.79
C PRO A 315 -25.26 13.55 -0.64
N GLY A 316 -25.23 12.67 -1.65
CA GLY A 316 -25.22 13.03 -3.07
C GLY A 316 -23.95 12.67 -3.86
N ASP A 317 -22.88 12.23 -3.19
CA ASP A 317 -21.64 11.75 -3.84
C ASP A 317 -21.71 10.27 -4.29
N GLU A 318 -22.89 9.64 -4.26
CA GLU A 318 -23.05 8.19 -4.41
C GLU A 318 -22.97 7.70 -5.88
N ASP A 319 -23.09 8.59 -6.87
CA ASP A 319 -23.27 8.21 -8.27
C ASP A 319 -22.37 8.96 -9.29
N ARG A 320 -21.17 9.41 -8.90
CA ARG A 320 -20.24 10.01 -9.87
C ARG A 320 -18.83 9.44 -9.81
N ALA A 321 -18.43 8.75 -10.88
CA ALA A 321 -17.04 8.71 -11.28
C ALA A 321 -16.62 10.15 -11.61
N VAL A 322 -15.98 10.83 -10.67
CA VAL A 322 -15.49 12.18 -10.90
C VAL A 322 -14.10 12.09 -11.54
N HIS A 323 -14.07 11.86 -12.86
CA HIS A 323 -13.19 12.71 -13.65
C HIS A 323 -13.74 14.12 -13.47
N ARG A 324 -13.03 15.02 -12.77
CA ARG A 324 -13.38 16.44 -12.82
C ARG A 324 -12.98 16.92 -14.21
N THR A 325 -13.80 16.63 -15.20
CA THR A 325 -13.91 17.48 -16.36
C THR A 325 -14.66 18.74 -15.93
N SER A 326 -14.26 19.87 -16.49
CA SER A 326 -15.20 20.97 -16.74
C SER A 326 -16.52 20.45 -17.33
#